data_AF-A0A1M6HZ83-F1
#
_entry.id   AF-A0A1M6HZ83-F1
#
_cell.length_a   1.000
_cell.length_b   1.000
_cell.length_c   1.000
_cell.angle_alpha   90.00
_cell.angle_beta   90.00
_cell.angle_gamma   90.00
#
_symmetry.space_group_name_H-M   'P 1'
#
loop_
_entity.id
_entity.type
_entity.pdbx_description
1 polymer ?
#
loop_
_entity_poly.entity_id
_entity_poly.type
_entity_poly.pdbx_seq_one_letter_code
_entity_poly.pdbx_strand_id
1 'polypeptide(L)'
;MITSRRYHRKLLNFSINRKMQLGMIVRISSILFVCLLLSSAIYFHYANQEITGSFKMFHVKARNFLDMLLPIVSVSFLISLLCGVIASLFFPKPFAGGLYRIEEDLRHVIASGDLTYRIRLREGDQVMAVAEQINLLLKDFQRRVGISQQQLEQLEKIELDSDESDALIRISSQLQEQLGTLKSGQEQV
;
A
#
# COMPACT_ATOMS: atom_id res chain seq x y z
N MET A 1 -6.17 2.93 34.07
CA MET A 1 -7.24 3.58 33.27
C MET A 1 -6.69 3.83 31.87
N ILE A 2 -7.12 3.04 30.87
CA ILE A 2 -6.67 3.18 29.48
C ILE A 2 -7.57 4.23 28.82
N THR A 3 -7.01 5.40 28.53
CA THR A 3 -7.72 6.46 27.81
C THR A 3 -7.78 6.10 26.32
N SER A 4 -8.92 5.56 25.89
CA SER A 4 -9.18 5.32 24.46
C SER A 4 -9.22 6.66 23.72
N ARG A 5 -8.12 7.06 23.08
CA ARG A 5 -8.12 8.23 22.19
C ARG A 5 -9.06 7.95 21.03
N ARG A 6 -10.17 8.70 20.96
CA ARG A 6 -11.16 8.61 19.90
C ARG A 6 -10.53 9.14 18.60
N TYR A 7 -9.98 8.23 17.80
CA TYR A 7 -9.30 8.57 16.54
C TYR A 7 -10.34 9.00 15.50
N HIS A 8 -10.60 10.32 15.39
CA HIS A 8 -11.43 10.87 14.32
C HIS A 8 -10.69 10.74 12.98
N ARG A 9 -10.95 9.64 12.26
CA ARG A 9 -10.49 9.46 10.88
C ARG A 9 -11.22 10.46 9.99
N LYS A 10 -10.49 11.45 9.44
CA LYS A 10 -11.00 12.27 8.34
C LYS A 10 -11.26 11.34 7.13
N LEU A 11 -12.49 11.35 6.61
CA LEU A 11 -12.94 10.47 5.51
C LEU A 11 -12.11 10.62 4.23
N LEU A 12 -11.60 11.82 3.94
CA LEU A 12 -10.73 12.10 2.81
C LEU A 12 -9.51 12.89 3.29
N ASN A 13 -8.48 12.18 3.74
CA ASN A 13 -7.17 12.77 4.03
C ASN A 13 -6.20 12.48 2.88
N PHE A 14 -6.22 13.36 1.87
CA PHE A 14 -5.26 13.37 0.76
C PHE A 14 -3.83 13.77 1.17
N SER A 15 -3.52 13.87 2.47
CA SER A 15 -2.16 14.13 2.94
C SER A 15 -1.32 12.86 3.06
N ILE A 16 -1.95 11.68 3.08
CA ILE A 16 -1.24 10.40 3.31
C ILE A 16 -0.82 9.82 1.96
N ASN A 17 0.48 9.90 1.63
CA ASN A 17 1.09 9.33 0.42
C ASN A 17 0.31 9.66 -0.89
N ARG A 18 0.22 10.95 -1.22
CA ARG A 18 -0.49 11.48 -2.41
C ARG A 18 -0.25 10.72 -3.70
N LYS A 19 1.00 10.31 -3.96
CA LYS A 19 1.37 9.57 -5.17
C LYS A 19 0.64 8.23 -5.26
N MET A 20 0.57 7.49 -4.15
CA MET A 20 -0.11 6.19 -4.08
C MET A 20 -1.63 6.36 -4.19
N GLN A 21 -2.21 7.29 -3.43
CA GLN A 21 -3.66 7.55 -3.47
C GLN A 21 -4.12 8.01 -4.85
N LEU A 22 -3.43 8.98 -5.46
CA LEU A 22 -3.75 9.48 -6.79
C LEU A 22 -3.58 8.36 -7.84
N GLY A 23 -2.51 7.56 -7.74
CA GLY A 23 -2.30 6.41 -8.61
C GLY A 23 -3.42 5.37 -8.52
N MET A 24 -3.96 5.11 -7.33
CA MET A 24 -5.13 4.23 -7.16
C MET A 24 -6.40 4.84 -7.77
N ILE A 25 -6.68 6.10 -7.46
CA ILE A 25 -7.88 6.79 -7.95
C ILE A 25 -7.89 6.86 -9.47
N VAL A 26 -6.77 7.22 -10.10
CA VAL A 26 -6.65 7.27 -11.57
C VAL A 26 -6.89 5.91 -12.19
N ARG A 27 -6.32 4.83 -11.64
CA ARG A 27 -6.54 3.47 -12.16
C ARG A 27 -7.99 3.00 -11.99
N ILE A 28 -8.59 3.18 -10.82
CA ILE A 28 -9.99 2.80 -10.57
C ILE A 28 -10.92 3.62 -11.47
N SER A 29 -10.69 4.94 -11.55
CA SER A 29 -11.44 5.84 -12.43
C SER A 29 -11.30 5.44 -13.90
N SER A 30 -10.10 5.06 -14.35
CA SER A 30 -9.87 4.58 -15.72
C SER A 30 -10.64 3.29 -16.02
N ILE A 31 -10.66 2.32 -15.09
CA ILE A 31 -11.46 1.09 -15.23
C ILE A 31 -12.95 1.43 -15.35
N LEU A 32 -13.46 2.27 -14.44
CA LEU A 32 -14.86 2.70 -14.46
C LEU A 32 -15.22 3.44 -15.76
N PHE A 33 -14.34 4.32 -16.21
CA PHE A 33 -14.50 5.08 -17.44
C PHE A 33 -14.60 4.16 -18.66
N VAL A 34 -13.74 3.14 -18.75
CA VAL A 34 -13.81 2.15 -19.83
C VAL A 34 -15.13 1.37 -19.79
N CYS A 35 -15.59 0.91 -18.62
CA CYS A 35 -16.88 0.23 -18.49
C CYS A 35 -18.06 1.12 -18.91
N LEU A 36 -18.05 2.40 -18.52
CA LEU A 36 -19.08 3.37 -18.90
C LEU A 36 -19.08 3.65 -20.40
N LEU A 37 -17.90 3.84 -21.00
CA LEU A 37 -17.75 4.09 -22.42
C LEU A 37 -18.27 2.90 -23.23
N LEU A 38 -17.90 1.68 -22.83
CA LEU A 38 -18.34 0.46 -23.49
C LEU A 38 -19.86 0.26 -23.37
N SER A 39 -20.42 0.50 -22.17
CA SER A 39 -21.87 0.46 -21.95
C SER A 39 -22.62 1.49 -22.81
N SER A 40 -22.08 2.70 -22.90
CA SER A 40 -22.62 3.77 -23.76
C SER A 40 -22.59 3.41 -25.24
N ALA A 41 -21.48 2.81 -25.71
CA ALA A 41 -21.34 2.38 -27.10
C ALA A 41 -22.35 1.28 -27.48
N ILE A 42 -22.55 0.29 -26.59
CA ILE A 42 -23.56 -0.76 -26.77
C ILE A 42 -24.95 -0.15 -26.84
N TYR A 43 -25.26 0.76 -25.92
CA TYR A 43 -26.55 1.44 -25.88
C TYR A 43 -26.81 2.25 -27.16
N PHE A 44 -25.82 3.02 -27.63
CA PHE A 44 -25.93 3.81 -28.85
C PHE A 44 -26.14 2.94 -30.09
N HIS A 45 -25.39 1.83 -30.21
CA HIS A 45 -25.52 0.92 -31.35
C HIS A 45 -26.92 0.32 -31.45
N TYR A 46 -27.47 -0.16 -30.33
CA TYR A 46 -28.82 -0.72 -30.30
C TYR A 46 -29.90 0.34 -30.47
N ALA A 47 -29.77 1.50 -29.83
CA ALA A 47 -30.69 2.61 -30.00
C ALA A 47 -30.77 3.06 -31.47
N ASN A 48 -29.64 3.14 -32.17
CA ASN A 48 -29.61 3.52 -33.58
C ASN A 48 -30.31 2.49 -34.50
N GLN A 49 -30.15 1.20 -34.23
CA GLN A 49 -30.85 0.14 -34.99
C GLN A 49 -32.37 0.19 -34.77
N GLU A 50 -32.82 0.34 -33.53
CA GLU A 50 -34.23 0.32 -33.17
C GLU A 50 -34.98 1.61 -33.50
N ILE A 51 -34.33 2.77 -33.40
CA ILE A 51 -34.89 4.06 -33.81
C ILE A 51 -35.17 4.05 -35.33
N THR A 52 -34.29 3.44 -36.13
CA THR A 52 -34.49 3.31 -37.58
C THR A 52 -35.66 2.40 -37.94
N GLY A 53 -35.96 1.37 -37.13
CA GLY A 53 -37.09 0.46 -37.35
C GLY A 53 -38.43 0.92 -36.75
N SER A 54 -38.41 1.68 -35.65
CA SER A 54 -39.59 2.01 -34.84
C SER A 54 -40.36 3.27 -35.26
N PHE A 55 -39.74 4.20 -36.00
CA PHE A 55 -40.43 5.41 -36.47
C PHE A 55 -41.64 5.14 -37.39
N LYS A 56 -41.81 3.92 -37.92
CA LYS A 56 -42.94 3.56 -38.80
C LYS A 56 -44.25 3.17 -38.11
N MET A 57 -44.30 2.89 -36.81
CA MET A 57 -45.55 2.40 -36.15
C MET A 57 -45.69 2.86 -34.69
N PHE A 58 -46.08 4.11 -34.49
CA PHE A 58 -45.96 4.80 -33.19
C PHE A 58 -47.13 4.64 -32.18
N HIS A 59 -48.12 3.77 -32.39
CA HIS A 59 -49.28 3.69 -31.48
C HIS A 59 -49.47 2.38 -30.69
N VAL A 60 -48.60 1.36 -30.84
CA VAL A 60 -48.80 0.03 -30.18
C VAL A 60 -47.65 -0.38 -29.22
N LYS A 61 -46.63 0.47 -29.01
CA LYS A 61 -45.29 0.01 -28.56
C LYS A 61 -44.90 0.19 -27.08
N ALA A 62 -45.76 0.66 -26.18
CA ALA A 62 -45.36 0.85 -24.77
C ALA A 62 -45.02 -0.48 -24.04
N ARG A 63 -45.67 -1.60 -24.41
CA ARG A 63 -45.38 -2.93 -23.83
C ARG A 63 -44.12 -3.58 -24.40
N ASN A 64 -43.69 -3.20 -25.60
CA ASN A 64 -42.50 -3.72 -26.28
C ASN A 64 -41.19 -3.06 -25.83
N PHE A 65 -41.24 -1.90 -25.19
CA PHE A 65 -40.01 -1.16 -24.84
C PHE A 65 -39.19 -1.89 -23.78
N LEU A 66 -39.83 -2.48 -22.77
CA LEU A 66 -39.15 -3.32 -21.77
C LEU A 66 -38.58 -4.60 -22.38
N ASP A 67 -39.31 -5.24 -23.29
CA ASP A 67 -38.84 -6.43 -24.01
C ASP A 67 -37.65 -6.14 -24.93
N MET A 68 -37.56 -4.91 -25.45
CA MET A 68 -36.42 -4.41 -26.22
C MET A 68 -35.23 -4.01 -25.32
N LEU A 69 -35.50 -3.43 -24.16
CA LEU A 69 -34.48 -2.92 -23.24
C LEU A 69 -33.79 -4.04 -22.44
N LEU A 70 -34.53 -5.08 -22.07
CA LEU A 70 -34.02 -6.24 -21.33
C LEU A 70 -32.78 -6.89 -21.97
N PRO A 71 -32.79 -7.29 -23.25
CA PRO A 71 -31.61 -7.89 -23.88
C PRO A 71 -30.44 -6.90 -23.98
N ILE A 72 -30.71 -5.61 -24.21
CA ILE A 72 -29.68 -4.57 -24.27
C ILE A 72 -28.96 -4.43 -22.92
N VAL A 73 -29.73 -4.35 -21.83
CA VAL A 73 -29.19 -4.26 -20.46
C VAL A 73 -28.49 -5.54 -20.06
N SER A 74 -29.01 -6.71 -20.45
CA SER A 74 -28.38 -8.00 -20.15
C SER A 74 -27.00 -8.11 -20.81
N VAL A 75 -26.88 -7.75 -22.10
CA VAL A 75 -25.61 -7.79 -22.84
C VAL A 75 -24.61 -6.77 -22.28
N SER A 76 -25.05 -5.53 -22.02
CA SER A 76 -24.16 -4.51 -21.45
C SER A 76 -23.69 -4.86 -20.04
N PHE A 77 -24.55 -5.49 -19.24
CA PHE A 77 -24.20 -6.03 -17.93
C PHE A 77 -23.16 -7.15 -18.05
N LEU A 78 -23.37 -8.12 -18.94
CA LEU A 78 -22.45 -9.25 -19.12
C LEU A 78 -21.05 -8.78 -19.52
N ILE A 79 -20.98 -7.82 -20.45
CA ILE A 79 -19.72 -7.26 -20.93
C ILE A 79 -19.05 -6.44 -19.81
N SER A 80 -19.81 -5.61 -19.10
CA SER A 80 -19.29 -4.83 -17.96
C SER A 80 -18.77 -5.73 -16.83
N LEU A 81 -19.47 -6.83 -16.56
CA LEU A 81 -19.06 -7.84 -15.61
C LEU A 81 -17.73 -8.49 -16.03
N LEU A 82 -17.60 -8.88 -17.30
CA LEU A 82 -16.37 -9.46 -17.83
C LEU A 82 -15.19 -8.49 -17.72
N CYS A 83 -15.38 -7.22 -18.12
CA CYS A 83 -14.38 -6.17 -17.96
C CYS A 83 -14.01 -5.96 -16.48
N GLY A 84 -14.99 -5.95 -15.59
CA GLY A 84 -14.79 -5.82 -14.15
C GLY A 84 -13.97 -6.98 -13.56
N VAL A 85 -14.24 -8.22 -13.97
CA VAL A 85 -13.49 -9.41 -13.56
C VAL A 85 -12.04 -9.36 -14.04
N ILE A 86 -11.84 -8.98 -15.30
CA ILE A 86 -10.47 -8.81 -15.83
C ILE A 86 -9.76 -7.72 -15.01
N ALA A 87 -10.36 -6.55 -14.86
CA ALA A 87 -9.77 -5.45 -14.11
C ALA A 87 -9.46 -5.83 -12.65
N SER A 88 -10.35 -6.55 -11.98
CA SER A 88 -10.16 -6.97 -10.58
C SER A 88 -9.03 -7.99 -10.41
N LEU A 89 -8.74 -8.82 -11.42
CA LEU A 89 -7.60 -9.72 -11.41
C LEU A 89 -6.27 -8.99 -11.61
N PHE A 90 -6.25 -7.93 -12.42
CA PHE A 90 -5.01 -7.20 -12.72
C PHE A 90 -4.71 -6.07 -11.73
N PHE A 91 -5.73 -5.43 -11.17
CA PHE A 91 -5.57 -4.26 -10.31
C PHE A 91 -4.75 -4.53 -9.02
N PRO A 92 -4.95 -5.63 -8.28
CA PRO A 92 -4.20 -5.91 -7.05
C PRO A 92 -2.75 -6.38 -7.28
N LYS A 93 -2.39 -6.86 -8.49
CA LYS A 93 -1.09 -7.53 -8.73
C LYS A 93 0.13 -6.70 -8.28
N PRO A 94 0.24 -5.40 -8.60
CA PRO A 94 1.39 -4.58 -8.19
C PRO A 94 1.43 -4.26 -6.69
N PHE A 95 0.33 -4.47 -5.97
CA PHE A 95 0.28 -4.34 -4.52
C PHE A 95 0.68 -5.65 -3.85
N ALA A 96 0.02 -6.74 -4.23
CA ALA A 96 0.25 -8.06 -3.63
C ALA A 96 1.68 -8.53 -3.86
N GLY A 97 2.21 -8.38 -5.09
CA GLY A 97 3.57 -8.79 -5.42
C GLY A 97 4.63 -8.00 -4.65
N GLY A 98 4.52 -6.68 -4.62
CA GLY A 98 5.44 -5.82 -3.89
C GLY A 98 5.41 -6.07 -2.38
N LEU A 99 4.21 -6.26 -1.80
CA LEU A 99 4.07 -6.50 -0.37
C LEU A 99 4.61 -7.87 0.04
N TYR A 100 4.34 -8.91 -0.73
CA TYR A 100 4.89 -10.24 -0.51
C TYR A 100 6.43 -10.25 -0.56
N ARG A 101 7.02 -9.50 -1.50
CA ARG A 101 8.48 -9.37 -1.58
C ARG A 101 9.05 -8.66 -0.34
N ILE A 102 8.42 -7.58 0.12
CA ILE A 102 8.83 -6.91 1.36
C ILE A 102 8.80 -7.89 2.54
N GLU A 103 7.75 -8.70 2.65
CA GLU A 103 7.60 -9.68 3.73
C GLU A 103 8.73 -10.72 3.71
N GLU A 104 9.00 -11.29 2.54
CA GLU A 104 10.05 -12.31 2.40
C GLU A 104 11.45 -11.75 2.66
N ASP A 105 11.73 -10.56 2.13
CA ASP A 105 13.00 -9.86 2.34
C ASP A 105 13.19 -9.52 3.84
N LEU A 106 12.15 -9.03 4.52
CA LEU A 106 12.20 -8.80 5.97
C LEU A 106 12.42 -10.09 6.76
N ARG A 107 11.74 -11.18 6.38
CA ARG A 107 11.93 -12.48 7.01
C ARG A 107 13.38 -12.95 6.90
N HIS A 108 14.00 -12.76 5.74
CA HIS A 108 15.42 -13.05 5.54
C HIS A 108 16.32 -12.19 6.45
N VAL A 109 16.05 -10.89 6.56
CA VAL A 109 16.82 -9.99 7.45
C VAL A 109 16.69 -10.41 8.91
N ILE A 110 15.49 -10.77 9.35
CA ILE A 110 15.25 -11.22 10.73
C ILE A 110 15.97 -12.55 11.00
N ALA A 111 15.94 -13.49 10.06
CA ALA A 111 16.56 -14.80 10.21
C ALA A 111 18.10 -14.74 10.19
N SER A 112 18.67 -13.88 9.33
CA SER A 112 20.13 -13.75 9.17
C SER A 112 20.75 -12.76 10.16
N GLY A 113 19.99 -11.79 10.66
CA GLY A 113 20.53 -10.63 11.38
C GLY A 113 21.32 -9.67 10.48
N ASP A 114 21.30 -9.85 9.16
CA ASP A 114 22.04 -9.00 8.23
C ASP A 114 21.31 -7.68 7.96
N LEU A 115 21.73 -6.65 8.70
CA LEU A 115 21.20 -5.29 8.59
C LEU A 115 21.71 -4.53 7.36
N THR A 116 22.67 -5.10 6.61
CA THR A 116 23.18 -4.50 5.37
C THR A 116 22.27 -4.78 4.17
N TYR A 117 21.38 -5.76 4.31
CA TYR A 117 20.43 -6.16 3.29
C TYR A 117 19.55 -4.99 2.85
N ARG A 118 19.27 -4.90 1.54
CA ARG A 118 18.45 -3.85 0.94
C ARG A 118 17.24 -4.43 0.24
N ILE A 119 16.06 -4.09 0.73
CA ILE A 119 14.78 -4.46 0.13
C ILE A 119 14.62 -3.68 -1.18
N ARG A 120 14.53 -4.37 -2.31
CA ARG A 120 14.35 -3.75 -3.63
C ARG A 120 13.10 -4.30 -4.31
N LEU A 121 12.22 -3.39 -4.69
CA LEU A 121 10.99 -3.71 -5.42
C LEU A 121 11.14 -3.44 -6.91
N ARG A 122 10.27 -4.07 -7.70
CA ARG A 122 10.26 -3.92 -9.16
C ARG A 122 9.64 -2.57 -9.53
N GLU A 123 10.07 -2.03 -10.67
CA GLU A 123 9.39 -0.86 -11.23
C GLU A 123 7.92 -1.16 -11.49
N GLY A 124 7.04 -0.29 -11.00
CA GLY A 124 5.59 -0.45 -11.10
C GLY A 124 4.91 -0.93 -9.81
N ASP A 125 5.65 -1.49 -8.86
CA ASP A 125 5.11 -1.87 -7.54
C ASP A 125 4.65 -0.61 -6.78
N GLN A 126 3.44 -0.67 -6.21
CA GLN A 126 2.81 0.52 -5.59
C GLN A 126 3.32 0.81 -4.17
N VAL A 127 4.05 -0.13 -3.58
CA VAL A 127 4.53 -0.08 -2.19
C VAL A 127 6.03 0.25 -2.08
N MET A 128 6.64 0.80 -3.14
CA MET A 128 8.04 1.25 -3.15
C MET A 128 8.39 2.18 -1.99
N ALA A 129 7.52 3.13 -1.67
CA ALA A 129 7.74 4.06 -0.56
C ALA A 129 7.85 3.34 0.79
N VAL A 130 7.12 2.23 0.97
CA VAL A 130 7.20 1.42 2.20
C VAL A 130 8.56 0.71 2.27
N ALA A 131 8.99 0.09 1.17
CA ALA A 131 10.30 -0.55 1.10
C ALA A 131 11.45 0.45 1.38
N GLU A 132 11.34 1.68 0.88
CA GLU A 132 12.32 2.74 1.14
C GLU A 132 12.38 3.12 2.62
N GLN A 133 11.23 3.28 3.28
CA GLN A 133 11.18 3.56 4.72
C GLN A 133 11.78 2.42 5.55
N ILE A 134 11.52 1.17 5.17
CA ILE A 134 12.12 0.00 5.85
C ILE A 134 13.64 0.00 5.67
N ASN A 135 14.13 0.30 4.47
CA ASN A 135 15.57 0.40 4.23
C ASN A 135 16.24 1.52 5.05
N LEU A 136 15.55 2.64 5.27
CA LEU A 136 16.03 3.71 6.15
C LEU A 136 16.08 3.24 7.61
N LEU A 137 15.06 2.51 8.06
CA LEU A 137 15.02 1.92 9.40
C LEU A 137 16.16 0.93 9.62
N LEU A 138 16.40 0.01 8.67
CA LEU A 138 17.52 -0.95 8.75
C LEU A 138 18.87 -0.23 8.82
N LYS A 139 19.04 0.85 8.04
CA LYS A 139 20.25 1.67 8.07
C LYS A 139 20.45 2.36 9.42
N ASP A 140 19.39 2.89 10.03
CA ASP A 140 19.48 3.52 11.35
C ASP A 140 19.81 2.49 12.43
N PHE A 141 19.19 1.32 12.36
CA PHE A 141 19.47 0.22 13.28
C PHE A 141 20.91 -0.27 13.17
N GLN A 142 21.42 -0.47 11.94
CA GLN A 142 22.82 -0.79 11.68
C GLN A 142 23.77 0.24 12.31
N ARG A 143 23.48 1.53 12.14
CA ARG A 143 24.30 2.61 12.73
C ARG A 143 24.33 2.51 14.25
N ARG A 144 23.18 2.31 14.89
CA ARG A 144 23.08 2.21 16.36
C ARG A 144 23.85 1.02 16.89
N VAL A 145 23.71 -0.15 16.27
CA VAL A 145 24.47 -1.36 16.63
C VAL A 145 25.98 -1.09 16.51
N GLY A 146 26.41 -0.43 15.43
CA GLY A 146 27.83 -0.06 15.25
C GLY A 146 28.36 0.87 16.34
N ILE A 147 27.57 1.88 16.74
CA ILE A 147 27.93 2.77 17.86
C ILE A 147 28.07 1.98 19.16
N SER A 148 27.12 1.09 19.46
CA SER A 148 27.19 0.26 20.66
C SER A 148 28.40 -0.67 20.67
N GLN A 149 28.78 -1.26 19.52
CA GLN A 149 29.99 -2.06 19.40
C GLN A 149 31.27 -1.22 19.62
N GLN A 150 31.33 -0.01 19.07
CA GLN A 150 32.47 0.90 19.32
C GLN A 150 32.61 1.28 20.79
N GLN A 151 31.49 1.49 21.49
CA GLN A 151 31.48 1.78 22.93
C GLN A 151 31.96 0.56 23.74
N LEU A 152 31.58 -0.66 23.36
CA LEU A 152 32.08 -1.89 23.98
C LEU A 152 33.59 -2.09 23.74
N GLU A 153 34.09 -1.77 22.55
CA GLU A 153 35.53 -1.86 22.26
C GLU A 153 36.33 -0.81 23.05
N GLN A 154 35.76 0.38 23.28
CA GLN A 154 36.36 1.39 24.15
C GLN A 154 36.39 0.93 25.61
N LEU A 155 35.34 0.25 26.08
CA LEU A 155 35.29 -0.35 27.42
C LEU A 155 36.40 -1.38 27.62
N GLU A 156 36.56 -2.31 26.68
CA GLU A 156 37.58 -3.36 26.76
C GLU A 156 39.00 -2.78 26.81
N LYS A 157 39.25 -1.70 26.05
CA LYS A 157 40.55 -1.01 26.06
C LYS A 157 40.84 -0.26 27.37
N ILE A 158 39.82 0.26 28.05
CA ILE A 158 39.96 0.93 29.36
C ILE A 158 40.19 -0.11 30.47
N GLU A 159 39.51 -1.25 30.41
CA GLU A 159 39.67 -2.35 31.38
C GLU A 159 41.07 -3.00 31.31
N LEU A 160 41.71 -2.97 30.13
CA LEU A 160 43.10 -3.41 29.92
C LEU A 160 44.16 -2.45 30.49
N ASP A 161 43.81 -1.19 30.82
CA ASP A 161 44.75 -0.13 31.22
C ASP A 161 44.65 0.30 32.70
N SER A 162 43.93 -0.46 33.52
CA SER A 162 43.80 -0.40 35.01
C SER A 162 42.85 0.62 35.67
N ASP A 163 42.10 0.10 36.67
CA ASP A 163 41.49 0.71 37.88
C ASP A 163 40.61 1.99 37.80
N GLU A 164 39.96 2.30 36.67
CA GLU A 164 38.96 3.39 36.60
C GLU A 164 37.50 2.90 36.61
N SER A 165 36.96 2.66 37.81
CA SER A 165 35.53 2.39 38.04
C SER A 165 34.60 3.51 37.52
N ASP A 166 35.08 4.76 37.43
CA ASP A 166 34.27 5.90 37.00
C ASP A 166 33.95 5.89 35.49
N ALA A 167 34.83 5.31 34.66
CA ALA A 167 34.61 5.18 33.23
C ALA A 167 33.53 4.12 32.92
N LEU A 168 33.54 3.01 33.65
CA LEU A 168 32.55 1.92 33.55
C LEU A 168 31.14 2.42 33.95
N ILE A 169 31.05 3.23 35.01
CA ILE A 169 29.77 3.80 35.47
C ILE A 169 29.19 4.76 34.43
N ARG A 170 30.01 5.58 33.76
CA ARG A 170 29.54 6.51 32.71
C ARG A 170 29.03 5.79 31.46
N ILE A 171 29.69 4.72 31.05
CA ILE A 171 29.31 4.00 29.84
C ILE A 171 28.08 3.11 30.10
N SER A 172 27.98 2.48 31.27
CA SER A 172 26.76 1.73 31.65
C SER A 172 25.53 2.64 31.74
N SER A 173 25.68 3.87 32.23
CA SER A 173 24.60 4.86 32.25
C SER A 173 24.22 5.33 30.83
N GLN A 174 25.19 5.51 29.93
CA GLN A 174 24.90 5.80 28.51
C GLN A 174 24.19 4.63 27.79
N LEU A 175 24.59 3.38 28.06
CA LEU A 175 23.91 2.20 27.51
C LEU A 175 22.49 2.06 28.07
N GLN A 176 22.29 2.33 29.37
CA GLN A 176 20.96 2.37 29.98
C GLN A 176 20.10 3.49 29.40
N GLU A 177 20.65 4.66 29.11
CA GLU A 177 19.95 5.76 28.46
C GLU A 177 19.54 5.38 27.03
N GLN A 178 20.43 4.76 26.26
CA GLN A 178 20.12 4.27 24.91
C GLN A 178 19.04 3.19 24.94
N LEU A 179 19.11 2.23 25.86
CA LEU A 179 18.05 1.23 26.07
C LEU A 179 16.73 1.86 26.55
N GLY A 180 16.80 2.92 27.36
CA GLY A 180 15.65 3.72 27.78
C GLY A 180 14.95 4.43 26.62
N THR A 181 15.72 5.00 25.70
CA THR A 181 15.18 5.63 24.48
C THR A 181 14.55 4.62 23.51
N LEU A 182 15.01 3.35 23.53
CA LEU A 182 14.39 2.27 22.77
C LEU A 182 13.06 1.81 23.39
N LYS A 183 12.95 1.80 24.74
CA LYS A 183 11.69 1.47 25.45
C LYS A 183 10.65 2.58 25.38
N SER A 184 11.04 3.85 25.49
CA SER A 184 10.09 4.97 25.41
C SER A 184 9.53 5.20 24.00
N GLY A 185 10.22 4.72 22.97
CA GLY A 185 9.68 4.62 21.60
C GLY A 185 8.59 3.55 21.43
N GLN A 186 8.45 2.60 22.36
CA GLN A 186 7.38 1.57 22.35
C GLN A 186 6.11 1.99 23.11
N GLU A 187 6.15 3.04 23.94
CA GLU A 187 4.98 3.51 24.70
C GLU A 187 4.15 4.61 24.00
N GLN A 188 4.49 4.98 22.76
CA GLN A 188 3.74 6.01 22.00
C GLN A 188 2.95 5.48 20.79
N VAL A 189 2.72 4.16 20.68
CA VAL A 189 1.81 3.58 19.66
C VAL A 189 0.54 3.04 20.29
#